data_AF-A0AAN8ZXL8-F1
#
_entry.id   AF-A0AAN8ZXL8-F1
#
_cell.length_a   1.000
_cell.length_b   1.000
_cell.length_c   1.000
_cell.angle_alpha   90.00
_cell.angle_beta   90.00
_cell.angle_gamma   90.00
#
_symmetry.space_group_name_H-M   'P 1'
#
loop_
_entity.id
_entity.type
_entity.pdbx_description
1 polymer ?
#
loop_
_entity_poly.entity_id
_entity_poly.type
_entity_poly.pdbx_seq_one_letter_code
_entity_poly.pdbx_strand_id
1 'polypeptide(L)' 'DDIRSMQRGIKKLDEWSKMWLLLFSIDKCVTYHVGHRNPNFEYEMNGQNLLSMRLWKI' A
#
# COMPACT_ATOMS: atom_id res chain seq x y z
N ASP A 1 5.02 -13.68 -8.06
CA ASP A 1 4.52 -12.31 -8.32
C ASP A 1 4.46 -11.49 -7.04
N ASP A 2 5.54 -10.78 -6.71
CA ASP A 2 5.70 -9.99 -5.47
C ASP A 2 4.63 -8.91 -5.31
N ILE A 3 4.16 -8.37 -6.43
CA ILE A 3 3.09 -7.37 -6.54
C ILE A 3 1.79 -7.87 -5.93
N ARG A 4 1.38 -9.08 -6.33
CA ARG A 4 0.15 -9.71 -5.84
C ARG A 4 0.28 -10.07 -4.36
N SER A 5 1.48 -10.41 -3.92
CA SER A 5 1.76 -10.65 -2.51
C SER A 5 1.59 -9.39 -1.68
N MET A 6 2.14 -8.26 -2.15
CA MET A 6 2.00 -6.96 -1.51
C MET A 6 0.53 -6.52 -1.43
N GLN A 7 -0.22 -6.58 -2.54
CA GLN A 7 -1.65 -6.22 -2.55
C GLN A 7 -2.47 -7.08 -1.58
N ARG A 8 -2.17 -8.39 -1.48
CA ARG A 8 -2.79 -9.27 -0.47
C ARG A 8 -2.44 -8.87 0.95
N GLY A 9 -1.20 -8.44 1.21
CA GLY A 9 -0.77 -7.94 2.52
C GLY A 9 -1.57 -6.70 2.93
N ILE A 10 -1.73 -5.74 2.01
CA ILE A 10 -2.54 -4.53 2.21
C ILE A 10 -3.98 -4.89 2.53
N LYS A 11 -4.58 -5.82 1.78
CA LYS A 11 -5.96 -6.29 2.03
C LYS A 11 -6.11 -6.92 3.42
N LYS A 12 -5.17 -7.76 3.83
CA LYS A 12 -5.18 -8.39 5.17
C LYS A 12 -5.04 -7.37 6.29
N LEU A 13 -4.22 -6.33 6.10
CA LEU A 13 -4.08 -5.23 7.07
C LEU A 13 -5.38 -4.43 7.21
N ASP A 14 -6.04 -4.12 6.09
CA ASP A 14 -7.33 -3.44 6.09
C ASP A 14 -8.40 -4.28 6.82
N GLU A 15 -8.51 -5.58 6.50
CA GLU A 15 -9.41 -6.52 7.19
C GLU A 15 -9.12 -6.61 8.70
N TRP A 16 -7.85 -6.70 9.08
CA TRP A 16 -7.44 -6.68 10.48
C TRP A 16 -7.87 -5.39 11.16
N SER A 17 -7.63 -4.23 10.53
CA SER A 17 -8.00 -2.93 11.10
C SER A 17 -9.50 -2.81 11.37
N LYS A 18 -10.33 -3.34 10.46
CA LYS A 18 -11.79 -3.41 10.58
C LYS A 18 -12.22 -4.31 11.74
N MET A 19 -11.57 -5.46 11.91
CA MET A 19 -11.87 -6.40 13.00
C MET A 19 -11.59 -5.78 14.39
N TRP A 20 -10.57 -4.93 14.48
CA TRP A 20 -10.16 -4.28 15.74
C TRP A 20 -10.67 -2.83 15.90
N LEU A 21 -11.48 -2.33 14.96
CA LEU A 21 -11.97 -0.94 14.93
C LEU A 21 -10.84 0.12 14.90
N LEU A 22 -9.70 -0.22 14.31
CA LEU A 22 -8.50 0.63 14.17
C LEU A 22 -8.34 1.13 12.72
N LEU A 23 -9.41 1.70 12.15
CA LEU A 23 -9.48 2.04 10.73
C LEU A 23 -8.34 2.97 10.28
N PHE A 24 -7.79 2.69 9.10
CA PHE A 24 -6.80 3.56 8.46
C PHE A 24 -7.46 4.80 7.86
N SER A 25 -6.81 5.95 8.04
CA SER A 25 -7.07 7.16 7.25
C SER A 25 -6.38 7.01 5.90
N ILE A 26 -7.11 6.50 4.90
CA ILE A 26 -6.55 6.12 3.58
C ILE A 26 -5.87 7.32 2.89
N ASP A 27 -6.40 8.53 3.09
CA ASP A 27 -5.84 9.80 2.61
C ASP A 27 -4.41 10.07 3.11
N LYS A 28 -4.02 9.45 4.24
CA LYS A 28 -2.68 9.55 4.84
C LYS A 28 -1.82 8.32 4.56
N CYS A 29 -2.38 7.28 3.97
CA CYS A 29 -1.65 6.06 3.63
C CYS A 29 -0.92 6.24 2.30
N VAL A 30 0.38 5.95 2.31
CA VAL A 30 1.28 6.18 1.17
C VAL A 30 2.10 4.93 0.89
N THR A 31 2.20 4.57 -0.39
CA THR A 31 3.12 3.54 -0.87
C THR A 31 4.45 4.19 -1.22
N TYR A 32 5.53 3.69 -0.66
CA TYR A 32 6.88 4.10 -1.03
C TYR A 32 7.53 3.11 -1.99
N HIS A 33 7.89 3.58 -3.17
CA HIS A 33 8.67 2.83 -4.15
C HIS A 33 10.15 3.18 -3.98
N VAL A 34 10.91 2.18 -3.55
CA VAL A 34 12.34 2.32 -3.29
C VAL A 34 13.13 1.69 -4.43
N GLY A 35 14.11 2.44 -4.94
CA GLY A 35 15.08 1.97 -5.94
C GLY A 35 14.66 2.17 -7.39
N HIS A 36 15.64 2.38 -8.26
CA HIS A 36 15.43 2.74 -9.67
C HIS A 36 14.77 1.66 -10.54
N ARG A 37 14.84 0.40 -10.12
CA ARG A 37 14.22 -0.73 -10.82
C ARG A 37 12.80 -1.05 -10.34
N ASN A 38 12.27 -0.28 -9.39
CA ASN A 38 10.90 -0.48 -8.94
C ASN A 38 9.93 0.02 -10.03
N PRO A 39 9.06 -0.84 -10.57
CA PRO A 39 8.10 -0.48 -11.61
C PRO A 39 6.96 0.43 -11.11
N ASN A 40 6.93 0.81 -9.84
CA ASN A 40 5.95 1.72 -9.23
C ASN A 40 4.50 1.23 -9.38
N PHE A 41 4.26 -0.02 -8.99
CA PHE A 41 2.91 -0.57 -9.02
C PHE A 41 1.97 0.17 -8.08
N GLU A 42 0.77 0.44 -8.55
CA GLU A 42 -0.28 1.01 -7.72
C GLU A 42 -0.89 -0.07 -6.83
N TYR A 43 -1.31 0.36 -5.64
CA TYR A 43 -1.98 -0.50 -4.67
C TYR A 43 -3.24 0.18 -4.17
N GLU A 44 -4.22 -0.65 -3.85
CA GLU A 44 -5.53 -0.21 -3.38
C GLU A 44 -5.75 -0.64 -1.93
N MET A 45 -6.34 0.25 -1.13
CA MET A 45 -6.88 -0.06 0.18
C MET A 45 -8.34 0.39 0.22
N ASN A 46 -9.24 -0.53 0.60
CA ASN A 46 -10.68 -0.25 0.77
C ASN A 46 -11.34 0.43 -0.46
N GLY A 47 -11.05 -0.02 -1.69
CA GLY A 47 -11.64 0.56 -2.91
C GLY A 47 -10.96 1.85 -3.40
N GLN A 48 -9.93 2.33 -2.70
CA GLN A 48 -9.23 3.57 -3.02
C GLN A 48 -7.75 3.33 -3.29
N ASN A 49 -7.23 3.96 -4.35
CA ASN A 49 -5.81 3.92 -4.65
C ASN A 49 -5.02 4.68 -3.59
N LEU A 50 -3.95 4.07 -3.12
CA LEU A 50 -3.00 4.71 -2.20
C LEU A 50 -2.15 5.72 -2.95
N LEU A 51 -1.84 6.83 -2.28
CA LEU A 51 -0.87 7.79 -2.79
C LEU A 51 0.48 7.09 -2.98
N SER A 52 1.18 7.39 -4.07
CA SER A 52 2.46 6.76 -4.41
C SER A 52 3.58 7.78 -4.34
N MET A 53 4.65 7.44 -3.61
CA MET A 53 5.86 8.25 -3.46
C MET A 53 7.08 7.48 -3.93
N ARG A 54 7.99 8.18 -4.60
CA ARG A 54 9.24 7.59 -5.12
C ARG A 54 10.43 8.06 -4.30
N LEU A 55 11.22 7.10 -3.81
CA LEU A 55 12.47 7.36 -3.12
C LEU A 55 13.64 6.95 -4.03
N TRP A 56 14.29 7.95 -4.60
CA TRP A 56 15.46 7.83 -5.48
C TRP A 56 16.79 7.88 -4.72
N LYS A 57 16.78 8.14 -3.40
CA LYS A 57 17.99 8.18 -2.56
C LYS A 57 18.26 6.80 -1.97
N ILE A 58 18.93 5.94 -2.73
CA ILE A 58 19.85 4.90 -2.23
C ILE A 58 21.07 4.90 -3.14
#